data_AF-A0A8S3JS37-F1
#
_entry.id   AF-A0A8S3JS37-F1
#
_cell.length_a   1.000
_cell.length_b   1.000
_cell.length_c   1.000
_cell.angle_alpha   90.00
_cell.angle_beta   90.00
_cell.angle_gamma   90.00
#
_symmetry.space_group_name_H-M   'P 1'
#
loop_
_entity.id
_entity.type
_entity.pdbx_description
1 polymer ?
#
loop_
_entity_poly.entity_id
_entity_poly.type
_entity_poly.pdbx_seq_one_letter_code
_entity_poly.pdbx_strand_id
1 'polypeptide(L)' 'MASGDVQSDESLYPIAVLIDELRNEDVQLRLNSIKKLSTIGLALGVERTRTELIPFLT' A
#
# COMPACT_ATOMS: atom_id res chain seq x y z
N MET A 1 -15.20 21.52 16.08
CA MET A 1 -15.17 20.79 14.79
C MET A 1 -13.97 19.85 14.83
N ALA A 2 -14.16 18.65 14.29
CA ALA A 2 -13.42 17.43 14.59
C ALA A 2 -11.91 17.46 14.28
N SER A 3 -11.10 17.08 15.27
CA SER A 3 -9.71 16.65 15.08
C SER A 3 -9.71 15.13 15.28
N GLY A 4 -9.67 14.34 14.20
CA GLY A 4 -9.80 12.88 14.31
C GLY A 4 -9.32 12.03 13.13
N ASP A 5 -9.15 12.60 11.93
CA ASP A 5 -9.00 11.78 10.71
C ASP A 5 -7.74 12.07 9.87
N VAL A 6 -6.67 12.65 10.45
CA VAL A 6 -5.44 12.98 9.69
C VAL A 6 -4.33 11.92 9.76
N GLN A 7 -4.38 10.99 10.71
CA GLN A 7 -3.35 9.94 10.81
C GLN A 7 -3.56 8.77 9.83
N SER A 8 -4.80 8.57 9.38
CA SER A 8 -5.15 7.50 8.44
C SER A 8 -4.66 7.81 7.02
N ASP A 9 -4.72 9.08 6.61
CA ASP A 9 -4.43 9.50 5.24
C ASP A 9 -2.93 9.44 4.89
N GLU A 10 -2.07 9.80 5.83
CA GLU A 10 -0.61 9.73 5.62
C GLU A 10 -0.09 8.28 5.55
N SER A 11 -0.84 7.33 6.13
CA SER A 11 -0.57 5.89 5.99
C SER A 11 -1.11 5.28 4.69
N LEU A 12 -2.03 5.98 3.99
CA LEU A 12 -2.62 5.56 2.73
C LEU A 12 -1.75 5.95 1.52
N TYR A 13 -1.02 7.06 1.61
CA TYR A 13 -0.16 7.54 0.54
C TYR A 13 0.89 6.52 0.06
N PRO A 14 1.60 5.79 0.95
CA PRO A 14 2.57 4.78 0.54
C PRO A 14 1.95 3.60 -0.21
N ILE A 15 0.67 3.26 0.08
CA ILE A 15 -0.07 2.19 -0.59
C ILE A 15 -0.47 2.60 -1.99
N ALA A 16 -1.01 3.81 -2.14
CA ALA A 16 -1.40 4.34 -3.44
C ALA A 16 -0.21 4.35 -4.42
N VAL A 17 0.95 4.83 -3.95
CA VAL A 17 2.18 4.81 -4.74
C VAL A 17 2.59 3.39 -5.12
N LEU A 18 2.50 2.44 -4.19
CA LEU A 18 2.84 1.05 -4.45
C LEU A 18 1.92 0.37 -5.45
N ILE A 19 0.64 0.68 -5.38
CA ILE A 19 -0.37 0.19 -6.31
C ILE A 19 -0.08 0.74 -7.71
N ASP A 20 0.21 2.04 -7.83
CA ASP A 20 0.58 2.64 -9.11
C ASP A 20 1.89 2.07 -9.66
N GLU A 21 2.90 1.87 -8.81
CA GLU A 21 4.17 1.26 -9.21
C GLU A 21 3.99 -0.23 -9.61
N LEU A 22 3.07 -0.98 -8.97
CA LEU A 22 2.76 -2.38 -9.32
C LEU A 22 2.05 -2.51 -10.68
N ARG A 23 1.22 -1.52 -11.03
CA ARG A 23 0.55 -1.44 -12.34
C ARG A 23 1.46 -0.86 -13.43
N ASN A 24 2.68 -0.47 -13.08
CA ASN A 24 3.64 0.07 -14.04
C ASN A 24 4.15 -1.02 -15.00
N GLU A 25 4.39 -0.62 -16.24
CA GLU A 25 4.93 -1.45 -17.32
C GLU A 25 6.43 -1.75 -17.17
N ASP A 26 7.16 -0.94 -16.39
CA ASP A 26 8.56 -1.18 -16.06
C ASP A 26 8.72 -2.32 -15.03
N VAL A 27 9.39 -3.39 -15.46
CA VAL A 27 9.67 -4.57 -14.64
C VAL A 27 10.52 -4.23 -13.40
N GLN A 28 11.43 -3.27 -13.48
CA GLN A 28 12.26 -2.86 -12.34
C GLN A 28 11.42 -2.17 -11.27
N LEU A 29 10.52 -1.27 -11.66
CA LEU A 29 9.59 -0.62 -10.73
C LEU A 29 8.69 -1.66 -10.07
N ARG A 30 8.09 -2.56 -10.86
CA ARG A 30 7.22 -3.62 -10.35
C ARG A 30 7.94 -4.51 -9.32
N LEU A 31 9.19 -4.87 -9.58
CA LEU A 31 10.00 -5.69 -8.67
C LEU A 31 10.39 -4.93 -7.39
N ASN A 32 10.65 -3.63 -7.49
CA ASN A 32 10.89 -2.78 -6.32
C ASN A 32 9.63 -2.66 -5.45
N SER A 33 8.46 -2.54 -6.06
CA SER A 33 7.19 -2.47 -5.35
C SER A 33 6.85 -3.78 -4.66
N ILE A 34 7.06 -4.93 -5.30
CA ILE A 34 6.88 -6.23 -4.64
C ILE A 34 7.74 -6.36 -3.38
N LYS A 35 8.97 -5.81 -3.38
CA LYS A 35 9.81 -5.79 -2.18
C LYS A 35 9.27 -4.88 -1.08
N LYS A 36 8.66 -3.74 -1.44
CA LYS A 36 8.05 -2.79 -0.50
C LYS A 36 6.69 -3.28 0.05
N LEU A 37 5.98 -4.18 -0.65
CA LEU A 37 4.70 -4.76 -0.20
C LEU A 37 4.81 -5.35 1.21
N SER A 38 5.88 -6.08 1.51
CA SER A 38 6.09 -6.69 2.83
C SER A 38 6.22 -5.64 3.93
N THR A 39 6.98 -4.56 3.67
CA THR A 39 7.16 -3.45 4.61
C THR A 39 5.87 -2.72 4.88
N ILE A 40 5.04 -2.55 3.85
CA ILE A 40 3.76 -1.84 3.99
C ILE A 40 2.68 -2.71 4.60
N GLY A 41 2.62 -4.01 4.28
CA GLY A 41 1.76 -4.94 5.00
C GLY A 41 2.07 -5.00 6.50
N LEU A 42 3.36 -4.90 6.86
CA LEU A 42 3.80 -4.77 8.26
C LEU A 42 3.35 -3.45 8.90
N ALA A 43 3.49 -2.32 8.21
CA ALA A 43 3.09 -1.02 8.71
C ALA A 43 1.57 -0.85 8.84
N LEU A 44 0.80 -1.47 7.93
CA LEU A 44 -0.65 -1.36 7.85
C LEU A 44 -1.39 -2.33 8.76
N GLY A 45 -0.72 -3.41 9.14
CA GLY A 45 -1.30 -4.49 9.93
C GLY A 45 -2.09 -5.51 9.10
N VAL A 46 -2.42 -6.61 9.76
CA VAL A 46 -3.00 -7.81 9.12
C VAL A 46 -4.42 -7.59 8.59
N GLU A 47 -5.21 -6.73 9.24
CA GLU A 47 -6.61 -6.50 8.87
C GLU A 47 -6.72 -5.75 7.54
N ARG A 48 -5.97 -4.66 7.40
CA ARG A 48 -5.95 -3.84 6.18
C ARG A 48 -5.21 -4.53 5.04
N THR A 49 -4.14 -5.27 5.34
CA THR A 49 -3.46 -6.09 4.33
C THR A 49 -4.43 -7.11 3.69
N ARG A 50 -5.28 -7.75 4.49
CA ARG A 50 -6.26 -8.73 3.98
C ARG A 50 -7.39 -8.08 3.18
N THR A 51 -7.83 -6.89 3.56
CA THR A 51 -9.01 -6.23 2.97
C THR A 51 -8.67 -5.29 1.80
N GLU A 52 -7.43 -4.80 1.72
CA GLU A 52 -7.00 -3.83 0.69
C GLU A 52 -5.91 -4.42 -0.23
N LEU A 53 -4.85 -5.02 0.35
CA LEU A 53 -3.71 -5.52 -0.43
C LEU A 53 -3.98 -6.85 -1.15
N ILE A 54 -4.61 -7.82 -0.48
CA ILE A 54 -4.92 -9.13 -1.10
C ILE A 54 -5.83 -9.00 -2.34
N PRO A 55 -6.94 -8.23 -2.31
CA PRO A 55 -7.79 -8.05 -3.48
C PRO A 55 -7.08 -7.38 -4.67
N PHE A 56 -5.99 -6.66 -4.43
CA PHE A 56 -5.19 -6.02 -5.46
C PHE A 56 -4.20 -6.96 -6.14
N LEU A 57 -3.86 -8.08 -5.50
CA LEU A 57 -2.91 -9.07 -6.00
C LEU A 57 -3.59 -10.27 -6.68
N THR A 58 -4.90 -10.44 -6.48
CA THR A 58 -5.70 -11.52 -7.09
C THR A 58 -6.39 -11.06 -8.36
#